data_AF-A0A844MG10-F1
#
_entry.id   AF-A0A844MG10-F1
#
_cell.length_a   1.000
_cell.length_b   1.000
_cell.length_c   1.000
_cell.angle_alpha   90.00
_cell.angle_beta   90.00
_cell.angle_gamma   90.00
#
_symmetry.space_group_name_H-M   'P 1'
#
loop_
_entity.id
_entity.type
_entity.pdbx_description
1 polymer ?
#
loop_
_entity_poly.entity_id
_entity_poly.type
_entity_poly.pdbx_seq_one_letter_code
_entity_poly.pdbx_strand_id
1 'polypeptide(L)'
;MKTQQNLEDLTLYLTQTLSGYEVIPANWGWHIHKRDMYCGYLEYQDTAGWRGSAFNSFPTRIKDQLKQFALSNSALTYQVMV
;
A
#
# COMPACT_ATOMS: atom_id res chain seq x y z
N MET A 1 15.77 -2.47 -4.71
CA MET A 1 15.81 -2.88 -3.30
C MET A 1 14.99 -1.86 -2.52
N LYS A 2 13.93 -2.26 -1.80
CA LYS A 2 13.18 -1.30 -0.97
C LYS A 2 14.08 -0.90 0.20
N THR A 3 14.33 0.39 0.36
CA THR A 3 15.04 0.90 1.55
C THR A 3 14.11 0.82 2.75
N GLN A 4 14.69 0.76 3.96
CA GLN A 4 13.90 0.79 5.19
C GLN A 4 13.04 2.06 5.29
N GLN A 5 13.58 3.20 4.87
CA GLN A 5 12.86 4.47 4.82
C GLN A 5 11.62 4.40 3.90
N ASN A 6 11.73 3.75 2.73
CA ASN A 6 10.57 3.55 1.85
C ASN A 6 9.48 2.67 2.50
N LEU A 7 9.85 1.72 3.36
CA LEU A 7 8.86 0.88 4.06
C LEU A 7 8.13 1.65 5.16
N GLU A 8 8.82 2.53 5.88
CA GLU A 8 8.22 3.39 6.90
C GLU A 8 7.24 4.39 6.27
N ASP A 9 7.64 5.05 5.17
CA ASP A 9 6.79 5.99 4.44
C ASP A 9 5.53 5.31 3.88
N LEU A 10 5.68 4.12 3.29
CA LEU A 10 4.54 3.33 2.80
C LEU A 10 3.63 2.86 3.93
N THR A 11 4.20 2.48 5.08
CA THR A 11 3.43 2.09 6.26
C THR A 11 2.61 3.26 6.78
N LEU A 12 3.24 4.44 6.92
CA LEU A 12 2.55 5.65 7.36
C LEU A 12 1.41 6.03 6.41
N TYR A 13 1.67 6.01 5.11
CA TYR A 13 0.65 6.26 4.09
C TYR A 13 -0.54 5.30 4.20
N LEU A 14 -0.27 4.00 4.39
CA LEU A 14 -1.32 3.00 4.58
C LEU A 14 -2.11 3.23 5.86
N THR A 15 -1.47 3.49 6.99
CA THR A 15 -2.17 3.77 8.27
C THR A 15 -3.09 4.98 8.16
N GLN A 16 -2.67 6.02 7.43
CA GLN A 16 -3.51 7.21 7.19
C GLN A 16 -4.66 6.92 6.22
N THR A 17 -4.39 6.24 5.11
CA THR A 17 -5.39 5.94 4.06
C THR A 17 -6.42 4.91 4.53
N LEU A 18 -5.99 3.95 5.34
CA LEU A 18 -6.78 2.85 5.87
C LEU A 18 -7.17 3.11 7.33
N SER A 19 -7.58 4.33 7.68
CA SER A 19 -7.86 4.75 9.07
C SER A 19 -8.91 3.93 9.84
N GLY A 20 -9.70 3.09 9.14
CA GLY A 20 -10.64 2.13 9.74
C GLY A 20 -10.13 0.69 9.78
N TYR A 21 -8.86 0.46 9.46
CA TYR A 21 -8.19 -0.84 9.40
C TYR A 21 -6.94 -0.80 10.28
N GLU A 22 -6.56 -1.96 10.77
CA GLU A 22 -5.25 -2.19 11.36
C GLU A 22 -4.28 -2.62 10.26
N VAL A 23 -3.11 -1.98 10.23
CA VAL A 23 -2.06 -2.20 9.24
C VAL A 23 -0.84 -2.74 9.98
N ILE A 24 -0.58 -4.03 9.84
CA ILE A 24 0.48 -4.73 10.58
C ILE A 24 1.61 -5.04 9.59
N PRO A 25 2.83 -4.48 9.77
CA PRO A 25 3.97 -4.81 8.94
C PRO A 25 4.28 -6.31 8.94
N ALA A 26 4.62 -6.84 7.77
CA ALA A 26 4.96 -8.23 7.53
C ALA A 26 6.16 -8.32 6.57
N ASN A 27 6.69 -9.53 6.38
CA ASN A 27 7.76 -9.74 5.42
C ASN A 27 7.30 -9.37 4.00
N TRP A 28 7.87 -8.29 3.47
CA TRP A 28 7.61 -7.73 2.13
C TRP A 28 6.25 -7.05 1.92
N GLY A 29 5.49 -6.76 2.99
CA GLY A 29 4.16 -6.15 2.88
C GLY A 29 3.46 -5.95 4.22
N TRP A 30 2.13 -6.05 4.23
CA TRP A 30 1.30 -5.76 5.39
C TRP A 30 0.12 -6.74 5.51
N HIS A 31 -0.14 -7.21 6.72
CA HIS A 31 -1.41 -7.85 7.06
C HIS A 31 -2.43 -6.76 7.39
N ILE A 32 -3.61 -6.87 6.78
CA ILE A 32 -4.68 -5.88 6.95
C ILE A 32 -5.83 -6.51 7.70
N HIS A 33 -6.27 -5.85 8.77
CA HIS A 33 -7.42 -6.28 9.57
C HIS A 33 -8.45 -5.17 9.65
N LYS A 34 -9.73 -5.54 9.80
CA LYS A 34 -10.81 -4.60 10.10
C LYS A 34 -11.53 -5.11 11.33
N ARG A 35 -11.24 -4.48 12.49
CA ARG A 35 -11.58 -5.06 13.80
C ARG A 35 -11.00 -6.48 13.86
N ASP A 36 -11.79 -7.49 14.24
CA ASP A 36 -11.34 -8.87 14.38
C ASP A 36 -11.26 -9.64 13.06
N MET A 37 -11.60 -9.02 11.92
CA MET A 37 -11.61 -9.69 10.61
C MET A 37 -10.30 -9.48 9.86
N TYR A 38 -9.59 -10.58 9.57
CA TYR A 38 -8.46 -10.56 8.64
C TYR A 38 -8.95 -10.30 7.21
N CYS A 39 -8.53 -9.18 6.63
CA CYS A 39 -8.90 -8.76 5.28
C CYS A 39 -7.96 -9.34 4.21
N GLY A 40 -6.76 -9.76 4.61
CA GLY A 40 -5.77 -10.36 3.72
C GLY A 40 -4.39 -9.70 3.80
N TYR A 41 -3.54 -10.11 2.88
CA TYR A 41 -2.20 -9.55 2.70
C TYR A 41 -2.24 -8.45 1.64
N LEU A 42 -1.48 -7.38 1.87
CA LEU A 42 -1.28 -6.27 0.95
C LEU A 42 0.22 -6.06 0.72
N GLU A 43 0.60 -5.82 -0.52
CA GLU A 43 1.98 -5.47 -0.89
C GLU A 43 1.99 -4.35 -1.92
N TYR A 44 3.11 -3.63 -1.97
CA TYR A 44 3.39 -2.61 -2.98
C TYR A 44 4.52 -3.07 -3.89
N GLN A 45 4.35 -2.94 -5.20
CA GLN A 45 5.39 -3.20 -6.19
C GLN A 45 5.54 -1.97 -7.08
N ASP A 46 6.77 -1.50 -7.31
CA ASP A 46 7.01 -0.23 -8.01
C ASP A 46 6.42 -0.22 -9.44
N THR A 47 6.42 -1.37 -10.12
CA THR A 47 5.91 -1.51 -11.50
C THR A 47 4.43 -1.88 -11.59
N ALA A 48 3.84 -2.41 -10.51
CA ALA A 48 2.49 -2.98 -10.53
C ALA A 48 1.53 -2.36 -9.50
N GLY A 49 2.03 -1.44 -8.66
CA GLY A 49 1.28 -0.76 -7.61
C GLY A 49 0.90 -1.69 -6.45
N TRP A 50 -0.25 -1.40 -5.85
CA TRP A 50 -0.80 -2.15 -4.71
C TRP A 50 -1.48 -3.43 -5.14
N ARG A 51 -1.15 -4.55 -4.48
CA ARG A 51 -1.66 -5.89 -4.81
C ARG A 51 -1.88 -6.74 -3.56
N GLY A 52 -2.57 -7.86 -3.71
CA GLY A 52 -2.83 -8.83 -2.64
C GLY A 52 -4.32 -8.98 -2.33
N SER A 53 -4.66 -9.99 -1.53
CA SER A 53 -6.05 -10.32 -1.22
C SER A 53 -6.76 -9.21 -0.45
N ALA A 54 -6.04 -8.46 0.40
CA ALA A 54 -6.59 -7.31 1.10
C ALA A 54 -7.08 -6.21 0.15
N PHE A 55 -6.43 -6.03 -1.00
CA PHE A 55 -6.81 -5.00 -1.96
C PHE A 55 -8.26 -5.19 -2.42
N ASN A 56 -8.70 -6.43 -2.63
CA ASN A 56 -10.05 -6.75 -3.07
C ASN A 56 -11.11 -6.46 -2.00
N SER A 57 -10.73 -6.57 -0.73
CA SER A 57 -11.59 -6.32 0.45
C SER A 57 -11.88 -4.82 0.69
N PHE A 58 -11.19 -3.91 -0.01
CA PHE A 58 -11.37 -2.49 0.18
C PHE A 58 -12.55 -1.89 -0.60
N PRO A 59 -13.23 -0.88 -0.04
CA PRO A 59 -14.15 -0.01 -0.78
C PRO A 59 -13.47 0.64 -1.99
N THR A 60 -14.26 0.95 -3.02
CA THR A 60 -13.78 1.57 -4.27
C THR A 60 -12.96 2.84 -4.01
N ARG A 61 -13.42 3.72 -3.11
CA ARG A 61 -12.70 4.96 -2.75
C ARG A 61 -11.27 4.70 -2.27
N ILE A 62 -11.07 3.70 -1.41
CA ILE A 62 -9.73 3.35 -0.90
C ILE A 62 -8.88 2.77 -2.04
N LYS A 63 -9.45 1.87 -2.86
CA LYS A 63 -8.76 1.31 -4.03
C LYS A 63 -8.26 2.41 -4.96
N ASP A 64 -9.06 3.45 -5.17
CA ASP A 64 -8.70 4.57 -6.04
C ASP A 64 -7.60 5.45 -5.44
N GLN A 65 -7.64 5.74 -4.13
CA GLN A 65 -6.54 6.45 -3.46
C GLN A 65 -5.21 5.69 -3.57
N LEU A 66 -5.24 4.36 -3.33
CA LEU A 66 -4.06 3.50 -3.48
C LEU A 66 -3.53 3.53 -4.91
N LYS A 67 -4.39 3.45 -5.93
CA LYS A 67 -3.99 3.56 -7.34
C LYS A 67 -3.36 4.92 -7.67
N GLN A 68 -3.93 6.02 -7.18
CA GLN A 68 -3.39 7.36 -7.41
C GLN A 68 -1.97 7.52 -6.85
N PHE A 69 -1.73 7.00 -5.64
CA PHE A 69 -0.37 6.96 -5.08
C PHE A 69 0.62 6.20 -5.98
N ALA A 70 0.23 5.04 -6.51
CA ALA A 70 1.09 4.26 -7.40
C ALA A 70 1.40 5.00 -8.71
N LEU A 71 0.44 5.76 -9.25
CA LEU A 71 0.62 6.59 -10.44
C LEU A 71 1.55 7.78 -10.17
N SER A 72 1.39 8.48 -9.05
CA SER A 72 2.29 9.59 -8.69
C SER A 72 3.71 9.09 -8.40
N ASN A 73 3.86 7.94 -7.75
CA ASN A 73 5.16 7.40 -7.41
C ASN A 73 5.89 6.86 -8.65
N SER A 74 5.18 6.20 -9.58
CA SER A 74 5.76 5.80 -10.86
C SER A 74 6.20 7.01 -11.70
N ALA A 75 5.42 8.09 -11.74
CA ALA A 75 5.80 9.33 -12.42
C ALA A 75 7.09 9.96 -11.86
N LEU A 76 7.30 9.92 -10.55
CA LEU A 76 8.55 10.38 -9.91
C LEU A 76 9.74 9.50 -10.28
N THR A 77 9.56 8.18 -10.34
CA THR A 77 10.62 7.25 -10.78
C THR A 77 11.05 7.50 -12.23
N TYR A 78 10.12 7.87 -13.11
CA TYR A 78 10.45 8.23 -14.49
C TYR A 78 11.17 9.59 -14.61
N GLN A 79 10.89 10.56 -13.74
CA GLN A 79 11.54 11.88 -13.77
C GLN A 79 13.00 11.86 -13.30
N VAL A 80 13.38 10.92 -12.43
CA VAL A 80 14.75 10.79 -11.92
C VAL A 80 15.66 10.02 -12.90
N MET A 81 15.09 9.34 -13.90
CA MET A 81 15.84 8.60 -14.92
C MET A 81 16.00 9.33 -16.26
N VAL A 82 15.75 10.64 -16.32
CA VAL A 82 15.97 11.50 -17.52
C VAL A 82 17.13 12.44 -17.32
#